data_AF-A0A7V2RTU0-F1
#
_entry.id   AF-A0A7V2RTU0-F1
#
_cell.length_a   1.000
_cell.length_b   1.000
_cell.length_c   1.000
_cell.angle_alpha   90.00
_cell.angle_beta   90.00
_cell.angle_gamma   90.00
#
_symmetry.space_group_name_H-M   'P 1'
#
loop_
_entity.id
_entity.type
_entity.pdbx_description
1 polymer ?
#
loop_
_entity_poly.entity_id
_entity_poly.type
_entity_poly.pdbx_seq_one_letter_code
_entity_poly.pdbx_strand_id
1 'polypeptide(L)'
;ANAAAALSAAARDLASEEGDGASSGKIDVVARTCRELEQAAREIAEQMDRARAIGDAATTDSERSTNAVEELDGAIAEIEEVVTLISDIAEQTNLLALNATIEAARAGEAGKGFAVVAGEVKALATQTASATGKITQRIAAIRRNSGDTVEAITTMAGTVRELADVAGAVAAALEQQGAATAAILENVEVAIGSAREMQKAADGVAADAERLRGEVRSFVEKIGAA
;
A
#
# COMPACT_ATOMS: atom_id res chain seq x y z
N ALA A 1 -0.10 -4.22 19.29
CA ALA A 1 -0.95 -4.53 20.47
C ALA A 1 -0.21 -5.30 21.57
N ASN A 2 0.56 -6.37 21.29
CA ASN A 2 1.17 -7.19 22.34
C ASN A 2 2.38 -6.56 23.06
N ALA A 3 3.23 -5.77 22.39
CA ALA A 3 4.48 -5.30 22.99
C ALA A 3 4.31 -4.14 23.99
N ALA A 4 3.49 -3.14 23.69
CA ALA A 4 3.19 -2.04 24.62
C ALA A 4 2.39 -2.51 25.86
N ALA A 5 1.50 -3.49 25.67
CA ALA A 5 0.78 -4.13 26.76
C ALA A 5 1.71 -4.99 27.64
N ALA A 6 2.64 -5.74 27.03
CA ALA A 6 3.67 -6.48 27.74
C ALA A 6 4.61 -5.54 28.52
N LEU A 7 4.95 -4.38 27.94
CA LEU A 7 5.79 -3.37 28.60
C LEU A 7 5.06 -2.72 29.80
N SER A 8 3.79 -2.36 29.64
CA SER A 8 2.96 -1.84 30.74
C SER A 8 2.68 -2.87 31.82
N ALA A 9 2.66 -4.16 31.49
CA ALA A 9 2.56 -5.25 32.45
C ALA A 9 3.89 -5.44 33.19
N ALA A 10 5.01 -5.49 32.48
CA ALA A 10 6.35 -5.60 33.07
C ALA A 10 6.69 -4.42 33.99
N ALA A 11 6.31 -3.19 33.60
CA ALA A 11 6.47 -2.00 34.43
C ALA A 11 5.59 -2.05 35.70
N ARG A 12 4.38 -2.61 35.61
CA ARG A 12 3.50 -2.81 36.78
C ARG A 12 4.04 -3.88 37.73
N ASP A 13 4.52 -5.00 37.20
CA ASP A 13 5.12 -6.08 37.98
C ASP A 13 6.39 -5.63 38.71
N LEU A 14 7.13 -4.68 38.14
CA LEU A 14 8.27 -4.02 38.78
C LEU A 14 7.88 -3.11 39.95
N ALA A 15 6.71 -2.48 39.89
CA ALA A 15 6.21 -1.58 40.94
C ALA A 15 5.52 -2.31 42.09
N SER A 16 5.11 -3.57 41.91
CA SER A 16 4.25 -4.29 42.86
C SER A 16 4.96 -5.19 43.90
N GLU A 17 6.29 -5.34 43.86
CA GLU A 17 7.03 -6.17 44.84
C GLU A 17 8.01 -5.34 45.68
N GLU A 18 7.60 -5.01 46.91
CA GLU A 18 8.47 -4.58 48.00
C GLU A 18 9.24 -5.78 48.56
N GLY A 19 10.54 -5.87 48.27
CA GLY A 19 11.45 -6.73 49.01
C GLY A 19 12.25 -7.71 48.16
N ASP A 20 13.56 -7.66 48.40
CA ASP A 20 14.62 -8.56 47.93
C ASP A 20 15.25 -8.21 46.57
N GLY A 21 16.56 -8.46 46.46
CA GLY A 21 17.50 -7.94 45.45
C GLY A 21 17.25 -8.28 43.97
N ALA A 22 16.03 -8.70 43.60
CA ALA A 22 15.60 -9.06 42.25
C ALA A 22 15.27 -7.87 41.34
N SER A 23 15.23 -6.63 41.87
CA SER A 23 14.89 -5.43 41.09
C SER A 23 15.84 -5.19 39.92
N SER A 24 17.17 -5.32 40.10
CA SER A 24 18.15 -4.95 39.06
C SER A 24 18.03 -5.78 37.77
N GLY A 25 17.78 -7.09 37.89
CA GLY A 25 17.62 -7.96 36.72
C GLY A 25 16.32 -7.73 35.96
N LYS A 26 15.23 -7.41 36.66
CA LYS A 26 13.93 -7.08 36.04
C LYS A 26 13.98 -5.71 35.32
N ILE A 27 14.72 -4.75 35.86
CA ILE A 27 14.98 -3.45 35.23
C ILE A 27 15.74 -3.61 33.90
N ASP A 28 16.81 -4.42 33.89
CA ASP A 28 17.58 -4.69 32.68
C ASP A 28 16.71 -5.32 31.58
N VAL A 29 15.73 -6.14 31.97
CA VAL A 29 14.73 -6.70 31.05
C VAL A 29 13.88 -5.59 30.44
N VAL A 30 13.31 -4.69 31.25
CA VAL A 30 12.47 -3.59 30.73
C VAL A 30 13.26 -2.62 29.86
N ALA A 31 14.47 -2.25 30.25
CA ALA A 31 15.33 -1.37 29.46
C ALA A 31 15.70 -2.00 28.10
N ARG A 32 15.98 -3.31 28.08
CA ARG A 32 16.20 -4.05 26.83
C ARG A 32 14.95 -4.09 25.95
N THR A 33 13.79 -4.41 26.52
CA THR A 33 12.52 -4.44 25.76
C THR A 33 12.16 -3.06 25.20
N CYS A 34 12.42 -1.97 25.93
CA CYS A 34 12.25 -0.61 25.41
C CYS A 34 13.16 -0.34 24.20
N ARG A 35 14.44 -0.72 24.27
CA ARG A 35 15.38 -0.58 23.14
C ARG A 35 14.98 -1.41 21.91
N GLU A 36 14.52 -2.64 22.13
CA GLU A 36 14.01 -3.51 21.07
C GLU A 36 12.75 -2.91 20.41
N LEU A 37 11.86 -2.32 21.21
CA LEU A 37 10.67 -1.61 20.72
C LEU A 37 11.02 -0.37 19.90
N GLU A 38 12.00 0.42 20.36
CA GLU A 38 12.46 1.60 19.65
C GLU A 38 13.09 1.24 18.31
N GLN A 39 13.91 0.18 18.28
CA GLN A 39 14.46 -0.35 17.03
C GLN A 39 13.36 -0.81 16.08
N ALA A 40 12.41 -1.62 16.55
CA ALA A 40 11.31 -2.10 15.73
C ALA A 40 10.45 -0.94 15.21
N ALA A 41 10.21 0.10 16.03
CA ALA A 41 9.46 1.27 15.61
C ALA A 41 10.16 2.04 14.47
N ARG A 42 11.49 2.20 14.57
CA ARG A 42 12.30 2.83 13.50
C ARG A 42 12.26 2.01 12.21
N GLU A 43 12.41 0.69 12.30
CA GLU A 43 12.36 -0.20 11.13
C GLU A 43 10.99 -0.16 10.44
N ILE A 44 9.89 -0.13 11.21
CA ILE A 44 8.55 0.00 10.63
C ILE A 44 8.36 1.39 10.02
N ALA A 45 8.86 2.46 10.66
CA ALA A 45 8.79 3.82 10.10
C ALA A 45 9.49 3.91 8.73
N GLU A 46 10.70 3.36 8.60
CA GLU A 46 11.39 3.26 7.31
C GLU A 46 10.61 2.45 6.27
N GLN A 47 9.94 1.37 6.70
CA GLN A 47 9.06 0.60 5.80
C GLN A 47 7.83 1.40 5.36
N MET A 48 7.26 2.22 6.23
CA MET A 48 6.12 3.09 5.90
C MET A 48 6.52 4.20 4.92
N ASP A 49 7.71 4.79 5.08
CA ASP A 49 8.24 5.77 4.12
C ASP A 49 8.49 5.14 2.75
N ARG A 50 9.03 3.91 2.71
CA ARG A 50 9.13 3.15 1.45
C ARG A 50 7.76 2.87 0.84
N ALA A 51 6.76 2.51 1.64
CA ALA A 51 5.40 2.25 1.15
C ALA A 51 4.77 3.51 0.53
N ARG A 52 4.98 4.69 1.14
CA ARG A 52 4.56 5.98 0.58
C ARG A 52 5.24 6.27 -0.76
N ALA A 53 6.56 6.11 -0.84
CA ALA A 53 7.31 6.33 -2.08
C ALA A 53 6.84 5.40 -3.22
N ILE A 54 6.52 4.13 -2.89
CA ILE A 54 5.91 3.20 -3.84
C ILE A 54 4.52 3.71 -4.27
N GLY A 55 3.72 4.24 -3.35
CA GLY A 55 2.41 4.80 -3.65
C GLY A 55 2.46 6.00 -4.61
N ASP A 56 3.40 6.91 -4.40
CA ASP A 56 3.61 8.07 -5.27
C ASP A 56 4.08 7.64 -6.68
N ALA A 57 5.01 6.67 -6.74
CA ALA A 57 5.50 6.13 -8.00
C ALA A 57 4.37 5.43 -8.78
N ALA A 58 3.55 4.63 -8.11
CA ALA A 58 2.42 3.95 -8.73
C ALA A 58 1.31 4.92 -9.19
N THR A 59 1.14 6.06 -8.52
CA THR A 59 0.26 7.15 -9.00
C THR A 59 0.78 7.72 -10.32
N THR A 60 2.08 8.02 -10.39
CA THR A 60 2.74 8.53 -11.61
C THR A 60 2.65 7.52 -12.76
N ASP A 61 2.88 6.22 -12.48
CA ASP A 61 2.76 5.18 -13.49
C ASP A 61 1.31 5.01 -13.97
N SER A 62 0.33 5.16 -13.08
CA SER A 62 -1.10 5.12 -13.45
C SER A 62 -1.46 6.26 -14.40
N GLU A 63 -1.00 7.48 -14.13
CA GLU A 63 -1.18 8.64 -15.03
C GLU A 63 -0.56 8.39 -16.41
N ARG A 64 0.66 7.84 -16.44
CA ARG A 64 1.33 7.49 -17.70
C ARG A 64 0.56 6.42 -18.48
N SER A 65 0.02 5.40 -17.81
CA SER A 65 -0.80 4.38 -18.44
C SER A 65 -2.11 4.93 -18.99
N THR A 66 -2.77 5.84 -18.26
CA THR A 66 -3.98 6.52 -18.75
C THR A 66 -3.69 7.31 -20.03
N ASN A 67 -2.61 8.11 -20.05
CA ASN A 67 -2.23 8.88 -21.24
C ASN A 67 -1.94 7.96 -22.45
N ALA A 68 -1.27 6.83 -22.23
CA ALA A 68 -1.01 5.87 -23.31
C ALA A 68 -2.30 5.25 -23.89
N VAL A 69 -3.33 5.07 -23.06
CA VAL A 69 -4.65 4.59 -23.54
C VAL A 69 -5.39 5.70 -24.28
N GLU A 70 -5.26 6.96 -23.86
CA GLU A 70 -5.83 8.10 -24.60
C GLU A 70 -5.19 8.25 -25.99
N GLU A 71 -3.87 8.12 -26.09
CA GLU A 71 -3.16 8.10 -27.38
C GLU A 71 -3.63 6.94 -28.27
N LEU A 72 -3.86 5.76 -27.68
CA LEU A 72 -4.41 4.60 -28.38
C LEU A 72 -5.82 4.88 -28.91
N ASP A 73 -6.70 5.52 -28.13
CA ASP A 73 -8.06 5.86 -28.58
C ASP A 73 -8.04 6.86 -29.74
N GLY A 74 -7.10 7.82 -29.72
CA GLY A 74 -6.84 8.71 -30.84
C GLY A 74 -6.43 7.96 -32.12
N ALA A 75 -5.46 7.06 -32.03
CA ALA A 75 -5.04 6.23 -33.16
C ALA A 75 -6.18 5.33 -33.68
N ILE A 76 -7.03 4.82 -32.80
CA ILE A 76 -8.21 4.03 -33.18
C ILE A 76 -9.22 4.88 -33.93
N ALA A 77 -9.43 6.15 -33.54
CA ALA A 77 -10.31 7.07 -34.26
C ALA A 77 -9.85 7.30 -35.70
N GLU A 78 -8.55 7.50 -35.92
CA GLU A 78 -7.99 7.63 -37.28
C GLU A 78 -8.21 6.36 -38.12
N ILE A 79 -8.07 5.17 -37.52
CA ILE A 79 -8.37 3.91 -38.20
C ILE A 79 -9.86 3.83 -38.55
N GLU A 80 -10.74 4.27 -37.66
CA GLU A 80 -12.19 4.27 -37.90
C GLU A 80 -12.59 5.16 -39.10
N GLU A 81 -11.97 6.33 -39.23
CA GLU A 81 -12.16 7.21 -40.40
C GLU A 81 -11.72 6.53 -41.70
N VAL A 82 -10.55 5.90 -41.70
CA VAL A 82 -10.04 5.16 -42.88
C VAL A 82 -10.96 3.98 -43.23
N VAL A 83 -11.42 3.22 -42.23
CA VAL A 83 -12.33 2.07 -42.45
C VAL A 83 -13.67 2.53 -43.02
N THR A 84 -14.19 3.67 -42.54
CA THR A 84 -15.42 4.29 -43.06
C THR A 84 -15.24 4.68 -44.53
N LEU A 85 -14.14 5.36 -44.88
CA LEU A 85 -13.83 5.71 -46.27
C LEU A 85 -13.73 4.47 -47.18
N ILE A 86 -13.08 3.40 -46.72
CA ILE A 86 -12.99 2.14 -47.49
C ILE A 86 -14.38 1.53 -47.70
N SER A 87 -15.24 1.58 -46.68
CA SER A 87 -16.62 1.10 -46.78
C SER A 87 -17.41 1.88 -47.82
N ASP A 88 -17.30 3.21 -47.83
CA ASP A 88 -17.95 4.08 -48.81
C ASP A 88 -17.44 3.81 -50.24
N ILE A 89 -16.13 3.62 -50.41
CA ILE A 89 -15.53 3.25 -51.70
C ILE A 89 -16.06 1.88 -52.16
N ALA A 90 -16.20 0.92 -51.26
CA ALA A 90 -16.74 -0.40 -51.59
C ALA A 90 -18.20 -0.32 -52.03
N GLU A 91 -19.03 0.47 -51.36
CA GLU A 91 -20.43 0.71 -51.78
C GLU A 91 -20.52 1.39 -53.15
N GLN A 92 -19.72 2.44 -53.38
CA GLN A 92 -19.66 3.12 -54.69
C GLN A 92 -19.19 2.17 -55.79
N THR A 93 -18.16 1.35 -55.52
CA THR A 93 -17.65 0.35 -56.47
C THR A 93 -18.71 -0.69 -56.79
N ASN A 94 -19.49 -1.13 -55.80
CA ASN A 94 -20.60 -2.05 -55.99
C ASN A 94 -21.70 -1.44 -56.88
N LEU A 95 -22.04 -0.16 -56.69
CA LEU A 95 -22.98 0.56 -57.55
C LEU A 95 -22.46 0.73 -58.99
N LEU A 96 -21.18 1.06 -59.16
CA LEU A 96 -20.55 1.14 -60.48
C LEU A 96 -20.56 -0.21 -61.21
N ALA A 97 -20.24 -1.30 -60.50
CA ALA A 97 -20.27 -2.65 -61.03
C ALA A 97 -21.69 -3.11 -61.40
N LEU A 98 -22.70 -2.69 -60.64
CA LEU A 98 -24.10 -2.91 -60.97
C LEU A 98 -24.47 -2.19 -62.27
N ASN A 99 -24.12 -0.92 -62.41
CA ASN A 99 -24.36 -0.15 -63.64
C ASN A 99 -23.65 -0.78 -64.86
N ALA A 100 -22.41 -1.24 -64.68
CA ALA A 100 -21.67 -1.96 -65.71
C ALA A 100 -22.34 -3.28 -66.12
N THR A 101 -22.91 -4.01 -65.14
CA THR A 101 -23.68 -5.23 -65.41
C THR A 101 -24.94 -4.94 -66.24
N ILE A 102 -25.64 -3.84 -65.95
CA ILE A 102 -26.83 -3.40 -66.71
C ILE A 102 -26.44 -3.05 -68.15
N GLU A 103 -25.36 -2.29 -68.35
CA GLU A 103 -24.92 -1.90 -69.69
C GLU A 103 -24.38 -3.10 -70.49
N ALA A 104 -23.72 -4.05 -69.83
CA ALA A 104 -23.29 -5.31 -70.44
C ALA A 104 -24.49 -6.12 -70.97
N ALA A 105 -25.56 -6.21 -70.18
CA ALA A 105 -26.80 -6.87 -70.60
C ALA A 105 -27.45 -6.15 -71.80
N ARG A 106 -27.38 -4.82 -71.83
CA ARG A 106 -27.91 -4.00 -72.93
C ARG A 106 -27.14 -4.20 -74.25
N ALA A 107 -25.83 -4.46 -74.17
CA ALA A 107 -24.99 -4.78 -75.31
C ALA A 107 -25.17 -6.21 -75.86
N GLY A 108 -25.97 -7.06 -75.20
CA GLY A 108 -26.27 -8.43 -75.64
C GLY A 108 -25.02 -9.32 -75.71
N GLU A 109 -24.86 -10.05 -76.82
CA GLU A 109 -23.72 -10.98 -77.01
C GLU A 109 -22.35 -10.28 -76.95
N ALA A 110 -22.26 -9.02 -77.40
CA ALA A 110 -21.02 -8.26 -77.37
C ALA A 110 -20.58 -7.87 -75.93
N GLY A 111 -21.53 -7.85 -74.98
CA GLY A 111 -21.29 -7.49 -73.59
C GLY A 111 -20.88 -8.64 -72.67
N LYS A 112 -20.85 -9.90 -73.13
CA LYS A 112 -20.62 -11.08 -72.26
C LYS A 112 -19.32 -11.02 -71.47
N GLY A 113 -18.22 -10.64 -72.09
CA GLY A 113 -16.93 -10.50 -71.39
C GLY A 113 -16.96 -9.40 -70.33
N PHE A 114 -17.62 -8.28 -70.63
CA PHE A 114 -17.77 -7.16 -69.71
C PHE A 114 -18.69 -7.52 -68.52
N ALA A 115 -19.73 -8.34 -68.75
CA ALA A 115 -20.61 -8.84 -67.71
C ALA A 115 -19.87 -9.70 -66.66
N VAL A 116 -18.92 -10.54 -67.09
CA VAL A 116 -18.10 -11.35 -66.17
C VAL A 116 -17.25 -10.46 -65.27
N VAL A 117 -16.53 -9.51 -65.86
CA VAL A 117 -15.69 -8.56 -65.11
C VAL A 117 -16.53 -7.73 -64.13
N ALA A 118 -17.69 -7.22 -64.57
CA ALA A 118 -18.60 -6.48 -63.70
C ALA A 118 -19.08 -7.34 -62.51
N GLY A 119 -19.37 -8.62 -62.74
CA GLY A 119 -19.72 -9.57 -61.68
C GLY A 119 -18.59 -9.80 -60.66
N GLU A 120 -17.36 -9.96 -61.13
CA GLU A 120 -16.18 -10.09 -60.25
C GLU A 120 -15.93 -8.82 -59.44
N VAL A 121 -15.98 -7.64 -60.06
CA VAL A 121 -15.83 -6.35 -59.34
C VAL A 121 -16.92 -6.20 -58.28
N LYS A 122 -18.17 -6.57 -58.59
CA LYS A 122 -19.29 -6.55 -57.64
C LYS A 122 -19.05 -7.49 -56.45
N ALA A 123 -18.54 -8.70 -56.71
CA ALA A 123 -18.21 -9.67 -55.68
C ALA A 123 -17.08 -9.17 -54.76
N LEU A 124 -16.00 -8.61 -55.34
CA LEU A 124 -14.91 -8.00 -54.59
C LEU A 124 -15.41 -6.84 -53.72
N ALA A 125 -16.23 -5.94 -54.27
CA ALA A 125 -16.80 -4.82 -53.53
C ALA A 125 -17.64 -5.29 -52.31
N THR A 126 -18.48 -6.32 -52.51
CA THR A 126 -19.26 -6.92 -51.42
C THR A 126 -18.37 -7.55 -50.35
N GLN A 127 -17.30 -8.24 -50.77
CA GLN A 127 -16.33 -8.83 -49.84
C GLN A 127 -15.58 -7.76 -49.04
N THR A 128 -15.20 -6.65 -49.68
CA THR A 128 -14.56 -5.49 -49.03
C THR A 128 -15.49 -4.89 -47.99
N ALA A 129 -16.76 -4.63 -48.32
CA ALA A 129 -17.75 -4.10 -47.37
C ALA A 129 -17.98 -5.04 -46.17
N SER A 130 -17.99 -6.36 -46.41
CA SER A 130 -18.06 -7.34 -45.32
C SER A 130 -16.81 -7.32 -44.43
N ALA A 131 -15.62 -7.15 -45.03
CA ALA A 131 -14.36 -7.08 -44.30
C ALA A 131 -14.26 -5.81 -43.45
N THR A 132 -14.62 -4.65 -44.00
CA THR A 132 -14.65 -3.37 -43.25
C THR A 132 -15.62 -3.45 -42.07
N GLY A 133 -16.82 -4.02 -42.25
CA GLY A 133 -17.77 -4.20 -41.15
C GLY A 133 -17.22 -5.07 -40.00
N LYS A 134 -16.43 -6.12 -40.30
CA LYS A 134 -15.74 -6.91 -39.27
C LYS A 134 -14.65 -6.12 -38.55
N ILE A 135 -13.94 -5.25 -39.27
CA ILE A 135 -12.93 -4.37 -38.67
C ILE A 135 -13.60 -3.36 -37.74
N THR A 136 -14.72 -2.74 -38.14
CA THR A 136 -15.50 -1.83 -37.28
C THR A 136 -15.93 -2.51 -35.98
N GLN A 137 -16.40 -3.76 -36.04
CA GLN A 137 -16.74 -4.52 -34.83
C GLN A 137 -15.53 -4.75 -33.92
N ARG A 138 -14.35 -5.01 -34.50
CA ARG A 138 -13.11 -5.16 -33.73
C ARG A 138 -12.66 -3.85 -33.09
N ILE A 139 -12.76 -2.73 -33.81
CA ILE A 139 -12.48 -1.39 -33.28
C ILE A 139 -13.36 -1.09 -32.07
N ALA A 140 -14.67 -1.34 -32.16
CA ALA A 140 -15.59 -1.16 -31.05
C ALA A 140 -15.23 -2.02 -29.82
N ALA A 141 -14.78 -3.26 -30.03
CA ALA A 141 -14.32 -4.12 -28.95
C ALA A 141 -13.02 -3.60 -28.30
N ILE A 142 -12.05 -3.11 -29.10
CA ILE A 142 -10.80 -2.54 -28.59
C ILE A 142 -11.10 -1.29 -27.76
N ARG A 143 -11.98 -0.39 -28.22
CA ARG A 143 -12.40 0.79 -27.44
C ARG A 143 -13.00 0.43 -26.10
N ARG A 144 -13.93 -0.54 -26.08
CA ARG A 144 -14.52 -1.01 -24.82
C ARG A 144 -13.43 -1.52 -23.86
N ASN A 145 -12.56 -2.41 -24.32
CA ASN A 145 -11.48 -2.95 -23.50
C ASN A 145 -10.51 -1.87 -23.00
N SER A 146 -10.28 -0.84 -23.82
CA SER A 146 -9.45 0.32 -23.46
C SER A 146 -10.12 1.13 -22.33
N GLY A 147 -11.43 1.36 -22.42
CA GLY A 147 -12.21 1.99 -21.35
C GLY A 147 -12.18 1.19 -20.05
N ASP A 148 -12.41 -0.13 -20.12
CA ASP A 148 -12.33 -1.03 -18.96
C ASP A 148 -10.92 -0.99 -18.32
N THR A 149 -9.88 -0.84 -19.14
CA THR A 149 -8.49 -0.72 -18.67
C THR A 149 -8.27 0.58 -17.91
N VAL A 150 -8.79 1.71 -18.39
CA VAL A 150 -8.70 3.01 -17.70
C VAL A 150 -9.44 2.97 -16.36
N GLU A 151 -10.61 2.35 -16.30
CA GLU A 151 -11.36 2.19 -15.05
C GLU A 151 -10.58 1.34 -14.02
N ALA A 152 -9.97 0.25 -14.47
CA ALA A 152 -9.12 -0.60 -13.64
C ALA A 152 -7.89 0.15 -13.12
N ILE A 153 -7.20 0.92 -13.97
CA ILE A 153 -6.05 1.77 -13.59
C ILE A 153 -6.49 2.80 -12.54
N THR A 154 -7.62 3.46 -12.76
CA THR A 154 -8.15 4.49 -11.84
C THR A 154 -8.46 3.91 -10.46
N THR A 155 -9.10 2.73 -10.44
CA THR A 155 -9.41 2.00 -9.20
C THR A 155 -8.14 1.57 -8.46
N MET A 156 -7.14 1.09 -9.21
CA MET A 156 -5.85 0.70 -8.65
C MET A 156 -5.12 1.92 -8.05
N ALA A 157 -5.09 3.05 -8.75
CA ALA A 157 -4.50 4.30 -8.25
C ALA A 157 -5.19 4.78 -6.96
N GLY A 158 -6.51 4.62 -6.87
CA GLY A 158 -7.27 4.90 -5.64
C GLY A 158 -6.83 4.03 -4.46
N THR A 159 -6.78 2.71 -4.67
CA THR A 159 -6.31 1.74 -3.64
C THR A 159 -4.89 2.03 -3.18
N VAL A 160 -4.01 2.40 -4.10
CA VAL A 160 -2.61 2.74 -3.81
C VAL A 160 -2.51 4.03 -2.98
N ARG A 161 -3.31 5.03 -3.30
CA ARG A 161 -3.37 6.28 -2.52
C ARG A 161 -3.85 6.02 -1.09
N GLU A 162 -4.88 5.20 -0.92
CA GLU A 162 -5.35 4.77 0.40
C GLU A 162 -4.23 4.07 1.19
N LEU A 163 -3.43 3.23 0.53
CA LEU A 163 -2.28 2.57 1.16
C LEU A 163 -1.20 3.56 1.61
N ALA A 164 -0.93 4.62 0.84
CA ALA A 164 -0.01 5.69 1.22
C ALA A 164 -0.52 6.49 2.43
N ASP A 165 -1.84 6.74 2.50
CA ASP A 165 -2.48 7.40 3.64
C ASP A 165 -2.40 6.55 4.91
N VAL A 166 -2.69 5.24 4.79
CA VAL A 166 -2.55 4.28 5.90
C VAL A 166 -1.11 4.21 6.39
N ALA A 167 -0.13 4.12 5.47
CA ALA A 167 1.28 4.15 5.83
C ALA A 167 1.64 5.43 6.61
N GLY A 168 1.03 6.56 6.23
CA GLY A 168 1.18 7.81 6.95
C GLY A 168 0.60 7.83 8.36
N ALA A 169 -0.60 7.29 8.52
CA ALA A 169 -1.22 7.14 9.84
C ALA A 169 -0.38 6.21 10.74
N VAL A 170 0.17 5.12 10.19
CA VAL A 170 1.06 4.21 10.93
C VAL A 170 2.34 4.91 11.33
N ALA A 171 2.98 5.67 10.44
CA ALA A 171 4.19 6.43 10.76
C ALA A 171 3.96 7.43 11.93
N ALA A 172 2.84 8.17 11.90
CA ALA A 172 2.47 9.06 12.99
C ALA A 172 2.21 8.32 14.32
N ALA A 173 1.55 7.16 14.26
CA ALA A 173 1.32 6.33 15.44
C ALA A 173 2.64 5.77 16.02
N LEU A 174 3.62 5.46 15.17
CA LEU A 174 4.94 4.99 15.61
C LEU A 174 5.75 6.10 16.29
N GLU A 175 5.64 7.34 15.83
CA GLU A 175 6.26 8.49 16.48
C GLU A 175 5.71 8.67 17.91
N GLN A 176 4.38 8.60 18.06
CA GLN A 176 3.73 8.62 19.37
C GLN A 176 4.16 7.43 20.26
N GLN A 177 4.26 6.23 19.68
CA GLN A 177 4.72 5.04 20.40
C GLN A 177 6.18 5.18 20.84
N GLY A 178 7.03 5.80 20.03
CA GLY A 178 8.43 6.11 20.38
C GLY A 178 8.51 7.04 21.58
N ALA A 179 7.74 8.14 21.57
CA ALA A 179 7.67 9.06 22.70
C ALA A 179 7.18 8.38 23.99
N ALA A 180 6.15 7.53 23.90
CA ALA A 180 5.65 6.77 25.05
C ALA A 180 6.70 5.79 25.59
N THR A 181 7.47 5.14 24.72
CA THR A 181 8.54 4.21 25.12
C THR A 181 9.68 4.95 25.83
N ALA A 182 10.07 6.13 25.35
CA ALA A 182 11.06 6.98 26.00
C ALA A 182 10.60 7.42 27.41
N ALA A 183 9.32 7.83 27.55
CA ALA A 183 8.75 8.19 28.84
C ALA A 183 8.70 7.01 29.83
N ILE A 184 8.48 5.77 29.35
CA ILE A 184 8.54 4.58 30.20
C ILE A 184 9.97 4.36 30.70
N LEU A 185 10.97 4.49 29.83
CA LEU A 185 12.37 4.34 30.22
C LEU A 185 12.76 5.36 31.31
N GLU A 186 12.37 6.63 31.14
CA GLU A 186 12.59 7.68 32.15
C GLU A 186 11.93 7.34 33.49
N ASN A 187 10.66 6.92 33.49
CA ASN A 187 9.95 6.53 34.71
C ASN A 187 10.62 5.34 35.42
N VAL A 188 11.14 4.37 34.66
CA VAL A 188 11.89 3.25 35.22
C VAL A 188 13.18 3.75 35.87
N GLU A 189 13.92 4.66 35.24
CA GLU A 189 15.12 5.25 35.83
C GLU A 189 14.84 5.99 37.16
N VAL A 190 13.74 6.75 37.22
CA VAL A 190 13.29 7.41 38.46
C VAL A 190 12.93 6.39 39.55
N ALA A 191 12.22 5.32 39.19
CA ALA A 191 11.88 4.24 40.11
C ALA A 191 13.12 3.54 40.68
N ILE A 192 14.16 3.32 39.85
CA ILE A 192 15.46 2.78 40.30
C ILE A 192 16.09 3.70 41.34
N GLY A 193 16.13 5.01 41.07
CA GLY A 193 16.68 6.00 41.99
C GLY A 193 16.00 5.92 43.36
N SER A 194 14.66 5.90 43.34
CA SER A 194 13.82 5.84 44.53
C SER A 194 14.01 4.53 45.32
N ALA A 195 14.10 3.38 44.62
CA ALA A 195 14.36 2.09 45.25
C ALA A 195 15.74 2.04 45.93
N ARG A 196 16.78 2.63 45.31
CA ARG A 196 18.12 2.72 45.91
C ARG A 196 18.14 3.60 47.17
N GLU A 197 17.39 4.69 47.18
CA GLU A 197 17.25 5.55 48.36
C GLU A 197 16.53 4.83 49.50
N MET A 198 15.44 4.12 49.18
CA MET A 198 14.70 3.32 50.14
C MET A 198 15.57 2.21 50.75
N GLN A 199 16.39 1.55 49.94
CA GLN A 199 17.31 0.52 50.44
C GLN A 199 18.36 1.09 51.39
N LYS A 200 18.95 2.27 51.07
CA LYS A 200 19.86 2.96 52.00
C LYS A 200 19.18 3.34 53.31
N ALA A 201 17.92 3.78 53.25
CA ALA A 201 17.15 4.10 54.45
C ALA A 201 16.88 2.85 55.30
N ALA A 202 16.52 1.72 54.66
CA ALA A 202 16.32 0.44 55.33
C ALA A 202 17.60 -0.07 56.01
N ASP A 203 18.75 0.01 55.32
CA ASP A 203 20.06 -0.34 55.90
C ASP A 203 20.38 0.55 57.11
N GLY A 204 20.08 1.85 57.03
CA GLY A 204 20.22 2.78 58.15
C GLY A 204 19.34 2.41 59.35
N VAL A 205 18.07 2.10 59.11
CA VAL A 205 17.13 1.64 60.16
C VAL A 205 17.60 0.34 60.80
N ALA A 206 18.11 -0.60 60.00
CA ALA A 206 18.67 -1.86 60.50
C ALA A 206 19.88 -1.63 61.41
N ALA A 207 20.81 -0.75 60.99
CA ALA A 207 21.97 -0.38 61.78
C ALA A 207 21.59 0.32 63.10
N ASP A 208 20.62 1.24 63.05
CA ASP A 208 20.10 1.90 64.25
C ASP A 208 19.41 0.92 65.20
N ALA A 209 18.63 -0.03 64.68
CA ALA A 209 18.00 -1.07 65.49
C ALA A 209 19.04 -1.97 66.18
N GLU A 210 20.13 -2.32 65.50
CA GLU A 210 21.22 -3.12 66.06
C GLU A 210 21.98 -2.35 67.16
N ARG A 211 22.24 -1.06 66.93
CA ARG A 211 22.83 -0.16 67.93
C ARG A 211 21.96 -0.05 69.18
N LEU A 212 20.66 0.20 69.00
CA LEU A 212 19.68 0.31 70.10
C LEU A 212 19.61 -1.00 70.90
N ARG A 213 19.64 -2.15 70.22
CA ARG A 213 19.68 -3.46 70.86
C ARG A 213 20.94 -3.65 71.71
N GLY A 214 22.09 -3.16 71.25
CA GLY A 214 23.34 -3.14 72.01
C GLY A 214 23.28 -2.25 73.24
N GLU A 215 22.75 -1.03 73.10
CA GLU A 215 22.56 -0.07 74.20
C GLU A 215 21.63 -0.63 75.28
N VAL A 216 20.49 -1.22 74.88
CA VAL A 216 19.54 -1.87 75.80
C VAL A 216 20.20 -3.04 76.53
N ARG A 217 20.99 -3.87 75.83
CA ARG A 217 21.72 -4.98 76.46
C ARG A 217 22.70 -4.47 77.53
N SER A 218 23.51 -3.47 77.20
CA SER A 218 24.46 -2.87 78.14
C SER A 218 23.76 -2.25 79.36
N PHE A 219 22.60 -1.61 79.13
CA PHE A 219 21.79 -1.05 80.21
C PHE A 219 21.26 -2.14 81.16
N VAL A 220 20.74 -3.23 80.61
CA VAL A 220 20.26 -4.38 81.40
C VAL A 220 21.40 -5.02 82.20
N GLU A 221 22.58 -5.19 81.61
CA GLU A 221 23.77 -5.72 82.31
C GLU A 221 24.20 -4.82 83.47
N LYS A 222 24.17 -3.49 83.31
CA LYS A 222 24.50 -2.54 84.38
C LYS A 222 23.51 -2.59 85.54
N ILE A 223 22.22 -2.78 85.27
CA ILE A 223 21.19 -2.92 86.33
C ILE A 223 21.33 -4.25 87.05
N GLY A 224 21.60 -5.35 86.33
CA GLY A 224 21.75 -6.67 86.94
C GLY A 224 23.02 -6.85 87.79
N ALA A 225 24.01 -5.96 87.63
CA ALA A 225 25.26 -5.96 88.39
C ALA A 225 25.24 -5.04 89.65
N ALA A 226 24.15 -4.30 89.87
CA ALA A 226 23.94 -3.40 91.01
C ALA A 226 23.00 -4.03 92.06
#